data_AF-A0A5R9IHN9-F1
#
_entry.id   AF-A0A5R9IHN9-F1
#
_cell.length_a   1.000
_cell.length_b   1.000
_cell.length_c   1.000
_cell.angle_alpha   90.00
_cell.angle_beta   90.00
_cell.angle_gamma   90.00
#
_symmetry.space_group_name_H-M   'P 1'
#
loop_
_entity.id
_entity.type
_entity.pdbx_description
1 polymer ?
#
loop_
_entity_poly.entity_id
_entity_poly.type
_entity_poly.pdbx_seq_one_letter_code
_entity_poly.pdbx_strand_id
1 'polypeptide(L)'
;MNDVKKVLFIAIFCFGLLGCERSSFDEDRYIAEYARVNDLLQSGSYVKALKASELFLKNYPDKLIPYFMNIALTVEVKKLKKLPRENTAEREKLVEQIIKSGSQVEVLFTQLSKRKKLENIGFLIAYGMILEEIGEYEESIGIFNKYYSREEIRNHPRYKYASLNFANALASTNQRNKGDLLLKSALQNSNDSLVIQGYVKFKADHYSQEEAVELANHYLREDANSADVKYQLCFTYEQYGDHSSAQSCYAELIDWSKVQEIELEYLNHAQTYLKNPKEVISDKF
;
A
#
# COMPACT_ATOMS: atom_id res chain seq x y z
N MET A 1 6.32 -2.91 9.70
CA MET A 1 4.94 -3.43 9.76
C MET A 1 4.72 -4.12 8.43
N ASN A 2 4.32 -5.39 8.34
CA ASN A 2 4.06 -6.02 7.02
C ASN A 2 3.22 -5.06 6.16
N ASP A 3 3.62 -4.77 4.92
CA ASP A 3 2.90 -3.84 4.02
C ASP A 3 1.41 -4.23 3.84
N VAL A 4 1.10 -5.51 4.05
CA VAL A 4 -0.24 -6.06 4.26
C VAL A 4 -1.05 -5.31 5.32
N LYS A 5 -0.48 -5.03 6.50
CA LYS A 5 -1.15 -4.27 7.55
C LYS A 5 -1.41 -2.85 7.08
N LYS A 6 -0.52 -2.21 6.29
CA LYS A 6 -0.73 -0.86 5.75
C LYS A 6 -1.87 -0.79 4.72
N VAL A 7 -2.01 -1.79 3.84
CA VAL A 7 -3.14 -1.85 2.89
C VAL A 7 -4.47 -2.22 3.56
N LEU A 8 -4.43 -3.12 4.56
CA LEU A 8 -5.58 -3.35 5.43
C LEU A 8 -5.91 -2.11 6.27
N PHE A 9 -4.91 -1.33 6.69
CA PHE A 9 -5.07 -0.06 7.40
C PHE A 9 -5.69 1.00 6.50
N ILE A 10 -5.29 1.11 5.23
CA ILE A 10 -5.92 1.98 4.22
C ILE A 10 -7.37 1.55 3.97
N ALA A 11 -7.63 0.26 3.89
CA ALA A 11 -8.98 -0.29 3.81
C ALA A 11 -9.84 0.01 5.05
N ILE A 12 -9.24 0.16 6.24
CA ILE A 12 -9.91 0.58 7.49
C ILE A 12 -10.05 2.12 7.55
N PHE A 13 -9.07 2.88 7.05
CA PHE A 13 -9.02 4.35 7.11
C PHE A 13 -9.97 5.04 6.13
N CYS A 14 -10.40 4.36 5.07
CA CYS A 14 -11.43 4.85 4.15
C CYS A 14 -12.82 5.00 4.80
N PHE A 15 -13.04 4.55 6.04
CA PHE A 15 -14.38 4.38 6.62
C PHE A 15 -14.76 5.30 7.77
N GLY A 16 -14.01 6.38 8.03
CA GLY A 16 -14.42 7.41 9.00
C GLY A 16 -15.70 8.20 8.65
N LEU A 17 -16.56 7.71 7.74
CA LEU A 17 -17.64 8.49 7.09
C LEU A 17 -19.00 7.79 6.99
N LEU A 18 -19.27 6.72 7.76
CA LEU A 18 -20.66 6.25 7.96
C LEU A 18 -21.44 7.09 9.00
N GLY A 19 -20.96 8.29 9.31
CA GLY A 19 -21.63 9.23 10.20
C GLY A 19 -22.60 10.13 9.44
N CYS A 20 -23.89 9.94 9.69
CA CYS A 20 -25.02 10.84 9.44
C CYS A 20 -25.78 10.69 8.11
N GLU A 21 -26.65 9.68 8.05
CA GLU A 21 -28.07 9.82 7.65
C GLU A 21 -28.76 8.46 7.89
N ARG A 22 -29.32 8.24 9.09
CA ARG A 22 -30.11 7.03 9.39
C ARG A 22 -31.51 7.20 8.83
N SER A 23 -31.95 6.37 7.87
CA SER A 23 -33.39 6.33 7.54
C SER A 23 -33.94 5.05 6.91
N SER A 24 -33.39 3.84 7.12
CA SER A 24 -34.14 2.61 6.81
C SER A 24 -33.68 1.35 7.55
N PHE A 25 -34.58 0.38 7.73
CA PHE A 25 -34.29 -0.95 8.32
C PHE A 25 -33.26 -1.77 7.51
N ASP A 26 -33.17 -1.52 6.20
CA ASP A 26 -32.17 -2.13 5.31
C ASP A 26 -30.76 -1.59 5.60
N GLU A 27 -30.68 -0.32 6.05
CA GLU A 27 -29.44 0.33 6.44
C GLU A 27 -28.86 -0.26 7.74
N ASP A 28 -29.71 -0.60 8.72
CA ASP A 28 -29.27 -1.25 9.95
C ASP A 28 -28.69 -2.65 9.69
N ARG A 29 -29.30 -3.41 8.76
CA ARG A 29 -28.77 -4.73 8.35
C ARG A 29 -27.47 -4.60 7.58
N TYR A 30 -27.40 -3.63 6.67
CA TYR A 30 -26.18 -3.33 5.93
C TYR A 30 -25.03 -2.96 6.88
N ILE A 31 -25.28 -2.08 7.86
CA ILE A 31 -24.31 -1.69 8.88
C ILE A 31 -23.91 -2.89 9.73
N ALA A 32 -24.85 -3.77 10.11
CA ALA A 32 -24.55 -4.96 10.90
C ALA A 32 -23.67 -5.96 10.13
N GLU A 33 -23.92 -6.17 8.83
CA GLU A 33 -23.08 -7.03 8.00
C GLU A 33 -21.68 -6.45 7.78
N TYR A 34 -21.59 -5.13 7.56
CA TYR A 34 -20.32 -4.42 7.54
C TYR A 34 -19.53 -4.59 8.85
N ALA A 35 -20.18 -4.31 9.99
CA ALA A 35 -19.56 -4.41 11.31
C ALA A 35 -19.06 -5.83 11.58
N ARG A 36 -19.83 -6.85 11.21
CA ARG A 36 -19.42 -8.24 11.32
C ARG A 36 -18.16 -8.56 10.52
N VAL A 37 -18.04 -8.08 9.28
CA VAL A 37 -16.82 -8.28 8.48
C VAL A 37 -15.63 -7.59 9.16
N ASN A 38 -15.83 -6.36 9.64
CA ASN A 38 -14.80 -5.57 10.31
C ASN A 38 -14.32 -6.19 11.64
N ASP A 39 -15.21 -6.72 12.47
CA ASP A 39 -14.85 -7.39 13.73
C ASP A 39 -14.01 -8.65 13.48
N LEU A 40 -14.37 -9.40 12.42
CA LEU A 40 -13.60 -10.57 12.00
C LEU A 40 -12.22 -10.18 11.45
N LEU A 41 -12.11 -9.05 10.75
CA LEU A 41 -10.84 -8.48 10.30
C LEU A 41 -9.96 -8.07 11.49
N GLN A 42 -10.51 -7.31 12.45
CA GLN A 42 -9.77 -6.82 13.62
C GLN A 42 -9.29 -7.94 14.55
N SER A 43 -10.04 -9.03 14.63
CA SER A 43 -9.63 -10.23 15.38
C SER A 43 -8.62 -11.13 14.64
N GLY A 44 -8.19 -10.75 13.43
CA GLY A 44 -7.26 -11.55 12.61
C GLY A 44 -7.90 -12.81 12.01
N SER A 45 -9.23 -12.94 12.06
CA SER A 45 -9.98 -14.09 11.53
C SER A 45 -10.21 -13.97 10.02
N TYR A 46 -9.14 -13.78 9.24
CA TYR A 46 -9.21 -13.40 7.82
C TYR A 46 -10.05 -14.35 6.94
N VAL A 47 -9.95 -15.68 7.14
CA VAL A 47 -10.76 -16.65 6.38
C VAL A 47 -12.25 -16.52 6.69
N LYS A 48 -12.62 -16.25 7.95
CA LYS A 48 -14.02 -16.03 8.33
C LYS A 48 -14.50 -14.68 7.82
N ALA A 49 -13.65 -13.65 7.86
CA ALA A 49 -13.94 -12.34 7.31
C ALA A 49 -14.20 -12.41 5.80
N LEU A 50 -13.39 -13.17 5.04
CA LEU A 50 -13.62 -13.39 3.60
C LEU A 50 -14.99 -14.01 3.34
N LYS A 51 -15.34 -15.11 4.02
CA LYS A 51 -16.67 -15.73 3.89
C LYS A 51 -17.80 -14.78 4.25
N ALA A 52 -17.63 -13.95 5.27
CA ALA A 52 -18.60 -12.91 5.64
C ALA A 52 -18.71 -11.84 4.55
N SER A 53 -17.60 -11.43 3.92
CA SER A 53 -17.60 -10.46 2.82
C SER A 53 -18.26 -11.01 1.54
N GLU A 54 -18.12 -12.30 1.24
CA GLU A 54 -18.79 -12.95 0.11
C GLU A 54 -20.32 -12.95 0.30
N LEU A 55 -20.78 -13.21 1.52
CA LEU A 55 -22.19 -13.12 1.87
C LEU A 55 -22.69 -11.67 1.80
N PHE A 56 -21.91 -10.73 2.34
CA PHE A 56 -22.22 -9.31 2.31
C PHE A 56 -22.36 -8.80 0.87
N LEU A 57 -21.46 -9.23 -0.01
CA LEU A 57 -21.51 -8.92 -1.43
C LEU A 57 -22.74 -9.51 -2.12
N LYS A 58 -23.12 -10.74 -1.77
CA LYS A 58 -24.32 -11.38 -2.29
C LYS A 58 -25.59 -10.64 -1.86
N ASN A 59 -25.62 -10.13 -0.63
CA ASN A 59 -26.79 -9.46 -0.06
C ASN A 59 -26.95 -8.02 -0.57
N TYR A 60 -25.84 -7.34 -0.89
CA TYR A 60 -25.85 -5.94 -1.33
C TYR A 60 -24.99 -5.72 -2.60
N PRO A 61 -25.37 -6.32 -3.74
CA PRO A 61 -24.60 -6.23 -5.00
C PRO A 61 -24.65 -4.85 -5.67
N ASP A 62 -25.45 -3.92 -5.15
CA ASP A 62 -25.57 -2.52 -5.59
C ASP A 62 -24.71 -1.55 -4.76
N LYS A 63 -24.00 -2.05 -3.74
CA LYS A 63 -23.17 -1.23 -2.84
C LYS A 63 -21.70 -1.42 -3.15
N LEU A 64 -20.92 -0.33 -3.05
CA LEU A 64 -19.47 -0.34 -3.31
C LEU A 64 -18.68 -1.16 -2.29
N ILE A 65 -19.02 -1.00 -1.01
CA ILE A 65 -18.20 -1.48 0.11
C ILE A 65 -18.03 -3.00 0.11
N PRO A 66 -19.08 -3.82 -0.12
CA PRO A 66 -18.92 -5.27 -0.19
C PRO A 66 -17.91 -5.74 -1.25
N TYR A 67 -17.88 -5.12 -2.43
CA TYR A 67 -16.90 -5.46 -3.47
C TYR A 67 -15.48 -5.16 -3.01
N PHE A 68 -15.25 -3.98 -2.45
CA PHE A 68 -13.93 -3.58 -1.99
C PHE A 68 -13.41 -4.47 -0.85
N MET A 69 -14.26 -4.77 0.13
CA MET A 69 -13.93 -5.70 1.22
C MET A 69 -13.56 -7.08 0.68
N ASN A 70 -14.34 -7.59 -0.27
CA ASN A 70 -14.10 -8.90 -0.88
C ASN A 70 -12.77 -8.93 -1.65
N ILE A 71 -12.44 -7.89 -2.43
CA ILE A 71 -11.15 -7.76 -3.12
C ILE A 71 -9.99 -7.81 -2.12
N ALA A 72 -10.01 -6.92 -1.11
CA ALA A 72 -8.92 -6.80 -0.13
C ALA A 72 -8.72 -8.11 0.66
N LEU A 73 -9.81 -8.73 1.11
CA LEU A 73 -9.76 -10.00 1.84
C LEU A 73 -9.32 -11.17 0.97
N THR A 74 -9.69 -11.19 -0.32
CA THR A 74 -9.26 -12.24 -1.25
C THR A 74 -7.74 -12.19 -1.42
N VAL A 75 -7.18 -11.01 -1.67
CA VAL A 75 -5.73 -10.81 -1.81
C VAL A 75 -5.00 -11.27 -0.55
N GLU A 76 -5.52 -10.91 0.62
CA GLU A 76 -4.89 -11.23 1.90
C GLU A 76 -4.97 -12.73 2.25
N VAL A 77 -6.17 -13.32 2.23
CA VAL A 77 -6.37 -14.72 2.61
C VAL A 77 -5.66 -15.68 1.66
N LYS A 78 -5.69 -15.36 0.37
CA LYS A 78 -5.01 -16.17 -0.65
C LYS A 78 -3.53 -15.84 -0.77
N LYS A 79 -3.04 -14.84 -0.03
CA LYS A 79 -1.66 -14.36 -0.04
C LYS A 79 -1.16 -14.16 -1.47
N LEU A 80 -2.00 -13.57 -2.33
CA LEU A 80 -1.75 -13.52 -3.78
C LEU A 80 -0.40 -12.86 -4.11
N LYS A 81 0.01 -11.86 -3.32
CA LYS A 81 1.31 -11.19 -3.44
C LYS A 81 2.52 -12.14 -3.34
N LYS A 82 2.36 -13.27 -2.62
CA LYS A 82 3.42 -14.27 -2.41
C LYS A 82 3.40 -15.38 -3.46
N LEU A 83 2.38 -15.42 -4.32
CA LEU A 83 2.34 -16.39 -5.39
C LEU A 83 3.20 -15.88 -6.54
N PRO A 84 4.13 -16.69 -7.09
CA PRO A 84 4.79 -16.38 -8.34
C PRO A 84 3.77 -16.02 -9.42
N ARG A 85 4.09 -15.04 -10.27
CA ARG A 85 3.17 -14.61 -11.34
C ARG A 85 2.80 -15.74 -12.30
N GLU A 86 3.76 -16.61 -12.56
CA GLU A 86 3.63 -17.77 -13.44
C GLU A 86 2.94 -18.95 -12.75
N ASN A 87 2.60 -18.84 -11.46
CA ASN A 87 2.02 -19.95 -10.72
C ASN A 87 0.50 -20.04 -10.94
N THR A 88 0.14 -20.94 -11.86
CA THR A 88 -1.08 -21.76 -11.90
C THR A 88 -2.39 -21.06 -12.30
N ALA A 89 -3.25 -21.82 -13.01
CA ALA A 89 -4.61 -21.43 -13.36
C ALA A 89 -5.47 -20.97 -12.18
N GLU A 90 -5.11 -21.34 -10.94
CA GLU A 90 -5.77 -20.84 -9.73
C GLU A 90 -5.48 -19.34 -9.50
N ARG A 91 -4.23 -18.88 -9.68
CA ARG A 91 -3.89 -17.45 -9.57
C ARG A 91 -4.64 -16.65 -10.63
N GLU A 92 -4.58 -17.09 -11.89
CA GLU A 92 -5.26 -16.41 -13.00
C GLU A 92 -6.76 -16.23 -12.70
N LYS A 93 -7.42 -17.30 -12.26
CA LYS A 93 -8.84 -17.24 -11.88
C LYS A 93 -9.12 -16.25 -10.74
N LEU A 94 -8.25 -16.19 -9.73
CA LEU A 94 -8.40 -15.25 -8.62
C LEU A 94 -8.18 -13.80 -9.05
N VAL A 95 -7.19 -13.55 -9.92
CA VAL A 95 -6.93 -12.25 -10.52
C VAL A 95 -8.12 -11.80 -11.38
N GLU A 96 -8.65 -12.67 -12.24
CA GLU A 96 -9.85 -12.38 -13.03
C GLU A 96 -11.05 -12.00 -12.14
N GLN A 97 -11.24 -12.69 -11.01
CA GLN A 97 -12.28 -12.38 -10.04
C GLN A 97 -12.08 -10.99 -9.39
N ILE A 98 -10.84 -10.65 -9.05
CA ILE A 98 -10.48 -9.34 -8.50
C ILE A 98 -10.75 -8.24 -9.53
N ILE A 99 -10.29 -8.43 -10.78
CA ILE A 99 -10.47 -7.46 -11.86
C ILE A 99 -11.96 -7.25 -12.15
N LYS A 100 -12.74 -8.34 -12.21
CA LYS A 100 -14.20 -8.28 -12.39
C LYS A 100 -14.88 -7.51 -11.25
N SER A 101 -14.48 -7.78 -10.01
CA SER A 101 -15.03 -7.09 -8.84
C SER A 101 -14.66 -5.61 -8.84
N GLY A 102 -13.43 -5.27 -9.20
CA GLY A 102 -12.97 -3.88 -9.30
C GLY A 102 -13.64 -3.10 -10.43
N SER A 103 -13.90 -3.76 -11.57
CA SER A 103 -14.70 -3.18 -12.65
C SER A 103 -16.11 -2.82 -12.17
N GLN A 104 -16.70 -3.65 -11.31
CA GLN A 104 -17.99 -3.37 -10.71
C GLN A 104 -17.95 -2.23 -9.69
N VAL A 105 -16.85 -2.08 -8.94
CA VAL A 105 -16.58 -0.88 -8.13
C VAL A 105 -16.59 0.37 -9.00
N GLU A 106 -15.94 0.36 -10.16
CA GLU A 106 -15.95 1.49 -11.10
C GLU A 106 -17.35 1.82 -11.64
N VAL A 107 -18.13 0.80 -12.01
CA VAL A 107 -19.51 0.97 -12.50
C VAL A 107 -20.38 1.61 -11.43
N LEU A 108 -20.39 1.04 -10.22
CA LEU A 108 -21.19 1.55 -9.10
C LEU A 108 -20.73 2.95 -8.68
N PHE A 109 -19.43 3.23 -8.68
CA PHE A 109 -18.90 4.56 -8.39
C PHE A 109 -19.42 5.58 -9.41
N THR A 110 -19.41 5.22 -10.69
CA THR A 110 -19.93 6.07 -11.78
C THR A 110 -21.42 6.31 -11.63
N GLN A 111 -22.21 5.33 -11.18
CA GLN A 111 -23.64 5.49 -10.93
C GLN A 111 -23.94 6.41 -9.74
N LEU A 112 -23.16 6.30 -8.65
CA LEU A 112 -23.23 7.18 -7.48
C LEU A 112 -22.77 8.62 -7.79
N SER A 113 -21.97 8.79 -8.86
CA SER A 113 -21.29 10.03 -9.23
C SER A 113 -22.19 11.18 -9.73
N LYS A 114 -23.52 11.07 -9.72
CA LYS A 114 -24.38 12.27 -9.77
C LYS A 114 -24.10 13.23 -8.61
N ARG A 115 -23.47 12.74 -7.53
CA ARG A 115 -22.87 13.55 -6.43
C ARG A 115 -21.41 13.11 -6.26
N LYS A 116 -20.48 13.70 -7.02
CA LYS A 116 -19.02 13.41 -6.98
C LYS A 116 -18.38 13.78 -5.63
N LYS A 117 -18.66 13.03 -4.57
CA LYS A 117 -17.97 13.20 -3.28
C LYS A 117 -16.58 12.54 -3.36
N LEU A 118 -15.55 13.33 -3.03
CA LEU A 118 -14.15 12.93 -2.86
C LEU A 118 -13.98 11.67 -1.98
N GLU A 119 -14.92 11.42 -1.09
CA GLU A 119 -14.93 10.31 -0.15
C GLU A 119 -14.97 8.93 -0.84
N ASN A 120 -15.62 8.84 -2.01
CA ASN A 120 -15.79 7.57 -2.71
C ASN A 120 -14.61 7.23 -3.65
N ILE A 121 -13.78 8.22 -4.01
CA ILE A 121 -12.64 7.97 -4.92
C ILE A 121 -11.54 7.15 -4.23
N GLY A 122 -11.52 7.14 -2.89
CA GLY A 122 -10.59 6.34 -2.11
C GLY A 122 -10.68 4.85 -2.41
N PHE A 123 -11.87 4.33 -2.71
CA PHE A 123 -12.04 2.92 -3.12
C PHE A 123 -11.32 2.61 -4.43
N LEU A 124 -11.33 3.56 -5.37
CA LEU A 124 -10.69 3.41 -6.66
C LEU A 124 -9.17 3.56 -6.53
N ILE A 125 -8.69 4.53 -5.76
CA ILE A 125 -7.26 4.68 -5.47
C ILE A 125 -6.72 3.43 -4.79
N ALA A 126 -7.41 2.93 -3.75
CA ALA A 126 -7.02 1.70 -3.06
C ALA A 126 -7.07 0.46 -3.97
N TYR A 127 -8.06 0.38 -4.87
CA TYR A 127 -8.10 -0.68 -5.88
C TYR A 127 -6.89 -0.63 -6.83
N GLY A 128 -6.48 0.56 -7.28
CA GLY A 128 -5.26 0.75 -8.07
C GLY A 128 -3.99 0.31 -7.33
N MET A 129 -3.90 0.59 -6.04
CA MET A 129 -2.80 0.11 -5.18
C MET A 129 -2.80 -1.41 -5.09
N ILE A 130 -3.97 -2.04 -4.83
CA ILE A 130 -4.09 -3.50 -4.76
C ILE A 130 -3.63 -4.16 -6.06
N LEU A 131 -4.04 -3.63 -7.21
CA LEU A 131 -3.62 -4.13 -8.53
C LEU A 131 -2.09 -4.09 -8.70
N GLU A 132 -1.45 -3.00 -8.28
CA GLU A 132 0.01 -2.89 -8.31
C GLU A 132 0.67 -3.95 -7.42
N GLU A 133 0.18 -4.14 -6.20
CA GLU A 133 0.74 -5.09 -5.25
C GLU A 133 0.61 -6.55 -5.69
N ILE A 134 -0.42 -6.89 -6.48
CA ILE A 134 -0.56 -8.24 -7.05
C ILE A 134 0.15 -8.39 -8.39
N GLY A 135 0.78 -7.33 -8.91
CA GLY A 135 1.55 -7.33 -10.16
C GLY A 135 0.76 -7.06 -11.44
N GLU A 136 -0.51 -6.67 -11.34
CA GLU A 136 -1.36 -6.28 -12.47
C GLU A 136 -1.15 -4.78 -12.76
N TYR A 137 0.04 -4.47 -13.27
CA TYR A 137 0.54 -3.09 -13.36
C TYR A 137 -0.16 -2.23 -14.40
N GLU A 138 -0.56 -2.79 -15.55
CA GLU A 138 -1.23 -2.03 -16.60
C GLU A 138 -2.64 -1.60 -16.16
N GLU A 139 -3.37 -2.51 -15.51
CA GLU A 139 -4.66 -2.24 -14.88
C GLU A 139 -4.52 -1.17 -13.78
N SER A 140 -3.48 -1.30 -12.94
CA SER A 140 -3.18 -0.32 -11.89
C SER A 140 -2.93 1.08 -12.47
N ILE A 141 -2.11 1.18 -13.52
CA ILE A 141 -1.83 2.43 -14.25
C ILE A 141 -3.12 3.01 -14.83
N GLY A 142 -3.99 2.18 -15.40
CA GLY A 142 -5.30 2.60 -15.91
C GLY A 142 -6.15 3.29 -14.86
N ILE A 143 -6.23 2.72 -13.65
CA ILE A 143 -6.95 3.30 -12.51
C ILE A 143 -6.31 4.63 -12.07
N PHE A 144 -4.99 4.67 -11.89
CA PHE A 144 -4.32 5.89 -11.44
C PHE A 144 -4.43 7.03 -12.47
N ASN A 145 -4.26 6.76 -13.76
CA ASN A 145 -4.46 7.77 -14.80
C ASN A 145 -5.85 8.41 -14.76
N LYS A 146 -6.88 7.59 -14.50
CA LYS A 146 -8.28 8.03 -14.48
C LYS A 146 -8.66 8.81 -13.23
N TYR A 147 -8.12 8.44 -12.06
CA TYR A 147 -8.61 8.95 -10.77
C TYR A 147 -7.57 9.71 -9.93
N TYR A 148 -6.27 9.45 -10.11
CA TYR A 148 -5.20 10.10 -9.33
C TYR A 148 -4.62 11.36 -10.01
N SER A 149 -4.91 11.58 -11.29
CA SER A 149 -4.40 12.73 -12.07
C SER A 149 -4.89 14.10 -11.58
N ARG A 150 -5.88 14.15 -10.69
CA ARG A 150 -6.43 15.40 -10.13
C ARG A 150 -5.60 15.89 -8.95
N GLU A 151 -5.30 17.19 -8.95
CA GLU A 151 -4.51 17.84 -7.91
C GLU A 151 -5.11 17.68 -6.50
N GLU A 152 -6.44 17.77 -6.39
CA GLU A 152 -7.18 17.54 -5.14
C GLU A 152 -6.89 16.16 -4.51
N ILE A 153 -6.62 15.14 -5.33
CA ILE A 153 -6.30 13.78 -4.86
C ILE A 153 -4.82 13.67 -4.51
N ARG A 154 -3.94 14.21 -5.36
CA ARG A 154 -2.49 14.19 -5.12
C ARG A 154 -2.09 14.89 -3.83
N ASN A 155 -2.80 15.96 -3.48
CA ASN A 155 -2.53 16.73 -2.27
C ASN A 155 -3.37 16.27 -1.07
N HIS A 156 -4.27 15.30 -1.24
CA HIS A 156 -5.10 14.82 -0.15
C HIS A 156 -4.25 14.06 0.88
N PRO A 157 -4.35 14.37 2.20
CA PRO A 157 -3.49 13.77 3.23
C PRO A 157 -3.46 12.24 3.24
N ARG A 158 -4.57 11.59 2.83
CA ARG A 158 -4.67 10.13 2.76
C ARG A 158 -4.19 9.52 1.44
N TYR A 159 -4.35 10.25 0.33
CA TYR A 159 -4.16 9.67 -1.00
C TYR A 159 -2.82 10.06 -1.63
N LYS A 160 -2.13 11.07 -1.09
CA LYS A 160 -0.81 11.49 -1.57
C LYS A 160 0.17 10.33 -1.68
N TYR A 161 0.13 9.38 -0.75
CA TYR A 161 1.01 8.19 -0.74
C TYR A 161 0.76 7.22 -1.91
N ALA A 162 -0.38 7.31 -2.60
CA ALA A 162 -0.64 6.50 -3.79
C ALA A 162 0.32 6.83 -4.96
N SER A 163 1.05 7.94 -4.89
CA SER A 163 2.14 8.23 -5.83
C SER A 163 3.22 7.14 -5.83
N LEU A 164 3.45 6.48 -4.69
CA LEU A 164 4.44 5.40 -4.55
C LEU A 164 4.04 4.18 -5.37
N ASN A 165 2.82 3.67 -5.17
CA ASN A 165 2.30 2.55 -5.97
C ASN A 165 2.19 2.93 -7.45
N PHE A 166 1.75 4.15 -7.76
CA PHE A 166 1.67 4.56 -9.16
C PHE A 166 3.05 4.63 -9.82
N ALA A 167 4.06 5.16 -9.11
CA ALA A 167 5.44 5.19 -9.60
C ALA A 167 6.01 3.77 -9.79
N ASN A 168 5.78 2.86 -8.85
CA ASN A 168 6.17 1.46 -8.97
C ASN A 168 5.54 0.77 -10.18
N ALA A 169 4.21 0.90 -10.37
CA ALA A 169 3.53 0.34 -11.52
C ALA A 169 4.10 0.89 -12.84
N LEU A 170 4.37 2.20 -12.91
CA LEU A 170 5.04 2.81 -14.06
C LEU A 170 6.43 2.22 -14.28
N ALA A 171 7.26 2.07 -13.24
CA ALA A 171 8.60 1.51 -13.40
C ALA A 171 8.57 0.05 -13.87
N SER A 172 7.67 -0.76 -13.32
CA SER A 172 7.49 -2.16 -13.72
C SER A 172 6.92 -2.35 -15.14
N THR A 173 6.43 -1.28 -15.78
CA THR A 173 6.02 -1.26 -17.20
C THR A 173 7.01 -0.51 -18.10
N ASN A 174 8.28 -0.44 -17.70
CA ASN A 174 9.37 0.27 -18.39
C ASN A 174 9.20 1.80 -18.50
N GLN A 175 8.34 2.39 -17.67
CA GLN A 175 8.11 3.83 -17.58
C GLN A 175 8.74 4.45 -16.33
N ARG A 176 9.87 3.90 -15.85
CA ARG A 176 10.53 4.32 -14.60
C ARG A 176 10.80 5.82 -14.50
N ASN A 177 11.16 6.48 -15.61
CA ASN A 177 11.38 7.93 -15.63
C ASN A 177 10.11 8.72 -15.33
N LYS A 178 8.92 8.23 -15.73
CA LYS A 178 7.65 8.85 -15.35
C LYS A 178 7.36 8.66 -13.87
N GLY A 179 7.66 7.49 -13.32
CA GLY A 179 7.57 7.22 -11.88
C GLY A 179 8.49 8.14 -11.06
N ASP A 180 9.74 8.31 -11.50
CA ASP A 180 10.71 9.21 -10.87
C ASP A 180 10.24 10.67 -10.86
N LEU A 181 9.72 11.16 -12.00
CA LEU A 181 9.15 12.50 -12.10
C LEU A 181 7.92 12.68 -11.20
N LEU A 182 7.08 11.65 -11.09
CA LEU A 182 5.90 11.67 -10.21
C LEU A 182 6.32 11.84 -8.74
N LEU A 183 7.32 11.09 -8.29
CA LEU A 183 7.80 11.17 -6.90
C LEU A 183 8.53 12.47 -6.61
N LYS A 184 9.35 12.97 -7.55
CA LYS A 184 9.93 14.31 -7.47
C LYS A 184 8.85 15.39 -7.33
N SER A 185 7.80 15.32 -8.14
CA SER A 185 6.69 16.27 -8.07
C SER A 185 5.93 16.19 -6.74
N ALA A 186 5.75 14.99 -6.18
CA ALA A 186 5.13 14.82 -4.86
C ALA A 186 5.95 15.46 -3.72
N LEU A 187 7.27 15.54 -3.87
CA LEU A 187 8.20 16.10 -2.88
C LEU A 187 8.51 17.59 -3.08
N GLN A 188 8.19 18.18 -4.24
CA GLN A 188 8.50 19.59 -4.55
C GLN A 188 7.99 20.61 -3.52
N ASN A 189 7.00 20.26 -2.70
CA ASN A 189 6.48 21.12 -1.63
C ASN A 189 6.29 20.36 -0.30
N SER A 190 6.94 19.21 -0.10
CA SER A 190 6.80 18.45 1.13
C SER A 190 8.06 17.68 1.52
N ASN A 191 8.48 17.81 2.78
CA ASN A 191 9.48 16.97 3.41
C ASN A 191 8.82 15.77 4.12
N ASP A 192 7.84 15.15 3.47
CA ASP A 192 7.13 14.01 4.05
C ASP A 192 8.06 12.79 4.09
N SER A 193 8.47 12.40 5.31
CA SER A 193 9.44 11.32 5.51
C SER A 193 8.99 9.99 4.91
N LEU A 194 7.69 9.71 4.86
CA LEU A 194 7.16 8.46 4.29
C LEU A 194 7.24 8.46 2.76
N VAL A 195 7.01 9.62 2.13
CA VAL A 195 7.18 9.75 0.67
C VAL A 195 8.67 9.67 0.32
N ILE A 196 9.55 10.30 1.10
CA ILE A 196 11.01 10.22 0.91
C ILE A 196 11.49 8.78 1.08
N GLN A 197 11.09 8.11 2.17
CA GLN A 197 11.38 6.70 2.42
C GLN A 197 10.96 5.84 1.22
N GLY A 198 9.71 5.99 0.77
CA GLY A 198 9.21 5.27 -0.39
C GLY A 198 9.97 5.60 -1.69
N TYR A 199 10.46 6.83 -1.85
CA TYR A 199 11.24 7.21 -3.03
C TYR A 199 12.66 6.62 -3.01
N VAL A 200 13.30 6.54 -1.84
CA VAL A 200 14.56 5.79 -1.68
C VAL A 200 14.34 4.32 -2.02
N LYS A 201 13.25 3.70 -1.53
CA LYS A 201 12.90 2.31 -1.90
C LYS A 201 12.69 2.16 -3.40
N PHE A 202 11.92 3.06 -4.03
CA PHE A 202 11.71 3.07 -5.48
C PHE A 202 13.03 3.12 -6.27
N LYS A 203 13.99 3.93 -5.83
CA LYS A 203 15.34 3.94 -6.42
C LYS A 203 16.06 2.61 -6.24
N ALA A 204 16.00 2.02 -5.04
CA ALA A 204 16.61 0.72 -4.77
C ALA A 204 15.97 -0.42 -5.58
N ASP A 205 14.68 -0.35 -5.88
CA ASP A 205 13.98 -1.40 -6.63
C ASP A 205 14.18 -1.28 -8.16
N HIS A 206 14.23 -0.06 -8.69
CA HIS A 206 14.11 0.19 -10.15
C HIS A 206 15.33 0.85 -10.79
N TYR A 207 16.32 1.25 -9.98
CA TYR A 207 17.56 1.89 -10.41
C TYR A 207 18.77 1.11 -9.90
N SER A 208 19.58 1.71 -9.01
CA SER A 208 20.78 1.10 -8.45
C SER A 208 20.91 1.44 -6.96
N GLN A 209 21.76 0.68 -6.27
CA GLN A 209 22.12 0.94 -4.89
C GLN A 209 22.69 2.34 -4.72
N GLU A 210 23.57 2.77 -5.64
CA GLU A 210 24.24 4.07 -5.61
C GLU A 210 23.24 5.22 -5.69
N GLU A 211 22.30 5.18 -6.64
CA GLU A 211 21.28 6.23 -6.77
C GLU A 211 20.36 6.30 -5.54
N ALA A 212 20.01 5.15 -4.96
CA ALA A 212 19.18 5.09 -3.75
C ALA A 212 19.92 5.65 -2.52
N VAL A 213 21.19 5.29 -2.35
CA VAL A 213 22.05 5.76 -1.27
C VAL A 213 22.34 7.25 -1.39
N GLU A 214 22.60 7.75 -2.60
CA GLU A 214 22.80 9.18 -2.86
C GLU A 214 21.57 9.99 -2.47
N LEU A 215 20.38 9.53 -2.90
CA LEU A 215 19.11 10.16 -2.57
C LEU A 215 18.85 10.17 -1.06
N ALA A 216 19.05 9.05 -0.38
CA ALA A 216 18.85 8.96 1.07
C ALA A 216 19.79 9.90 1.83
N ASN A 217 21.08 9.91 1.47
CA ASN A 217 22.07 10.77 2.11
C ASN A 217 21.87 12.26 1.83
N HIS A 218 21.28 12.63 0.68
CA HIS A 218 20.86 14.00 0.43
C HIS A 218 19.78 14.44 1.43
N TYR A 219 18.68 13.67 1.58
CA TYR A 219 17.60 14.03 2.51
C TYR A 219 18.00 13.95 3.99
N LEU A 220 18.87 13.01 4.37
CA LEU A 220 19.39 12.91 5.74
C LEU A 220 20.27 14.11 6.12
N ARG A 221 20.95 14.74 5.16
CA ARG A 221 21.79 15.93 5.38
C ARG A 221 21.00 17.23 5.39
N GLU A 222 20.02 17.36 4.49
CA GLU A 222 19.41 18.67 4.23
C GLU A 222 18.20 18.99 5.12
N ASP A 223 17.39 18.00 5.52
CA ASP A 223 16.09 18.38 6.11
C ASP A 223 15.40 17.34 6.99
N ALA A 224 15.79 16.07 6.97
CA ALA A 224 14.89 15.03 7.49
C ALA A 224 15.27 14.49 8.88
N ASN A 225 16.56 14.38 9.24
CA ASN A 225 17.06 13.57 10.37
C ASN A 225 16.15 12.36 10.69
N SER A 226 15.68 11.69 9.63
CA SER A 226 14.45 10.90 9.71
C SER A 226 14.83 9.45 9.94
N ALA A 227 14.27 8.88 11.01
CA ALA A 227 14.43 7.46 11.30
C ALA A 227 13.92 6.57 10.14
N ASP A 228 12.85 6.98 9.45
CA ASP A 228 12.29 6.25 8.29
C ASP A 228 13.31 6.19 7.14
N VAL A 229 13.90 7.33 6.81
CA VAL A 229 14.87 7.45 5.71
C VAL A 229 16.17 6.73 6.06
N LYS A 230 16.63 6.85 7.32
CA LYS A 230 17.83 6.12 7.80
C LYS A 230 17.60 4.62 7.78
N TYR A 231 16.45 4.14 8.26
CA TYR A 231 16.10 2.73 8.19
C TYR A 231 16.09 2.23 6.74
N GLN A 232 15.46 2.97 5.83
CA GLN A 232 15.43 2.58 4.41
C GLN A 232 16.83 2.60 3.77
N LEU A 233 17.71 3.51 4.15
CA LEU A 233 19.13 3.46 3.73
C LEU A 233 19.80 2.16 4.18
N CYS A 234 19.63 1.78 5.46
CA CYS A 234 20.19 0.52 5.97
C CYS A 234 19.63 -0.69 5.23
N PHE A 235 18.32 -0.69 4.98
CA PHE A 235 17.64 -1.73 4.22
C PHE A 235 18.12 -1.81 2.77
N THR A 236 18.41 -0.69 2.12
CA THR A 236 18.99 -0.66 0.77
C THR A 236 20.35 -1.37 0.73
N TYR A 237 21.22 -1.16 1.72
CA TYR A 237 22.50 -1.90 1.80
C TYR A 237 22.26 -3.41 1.95
N GLU A 238 21.32 -3.80 2.81
CA GLU A 238 20.93 -5.19 3.00
C GLU A 238 20.37 -5.83 1.72
N GLN A 239 19.44 -5.17 1.02
CA GLN A 239 18.81 -5.63 -0.22
C GLN A 239 19.83 -5.96 -1.32
N TYR A 240 20.94 -5.21 -1.38
CA TYR A 240 22.02 -5.41 -2.34
C TYR A 240 23.15 -6.32 -1.85
N GLY A 241 23.05 -6.85 -0.61
CA GLY A 241 24.06 -7.73 -0.03
C GLY A 241 25.34 -7.01 0.44
N ASP A 242 25.32 -5.68 0.56
CA ASP A 242 26.41 -4.91 1.16
C ASP A 242 26.32 -5.00 2.70
N HIS A 243 26.67 -6.19 3.20
CA HIS A 243 26.51 -6.51 4.61
C HIS A 243 27.34 -5.60 5.53
N SER A 244 28.52 -5.16 5.09
CA SER A 244 29.37 -4.27 5.89
C SER A 244 28.70 -2.92 6.13
N SER A 245 28.20 -2.28 5.05
CA SER A 245 27.50 -1.01 5.16
C SER A 245 26.16 -1.16 5.89
N ALA A 246 25.43 -2.26 5.64
CA ALA A 246 24.18 -2.54 6.34
C ALA A 246 24.39 -2.69 7.86
N GLN A 247 25.42 -3.44 8.28
CA GLN A 247 25.74 -3.62 9.70
C GLN A 247 26.12 -2.30 10.37
N SER A 248 27.00 -1.49 9.74
CA SER A 248 27.35 -0.17 10.28
C SER A 248 26.10 0.71 10.40
N CYS A 249 25.28 0.75 9.36
CA CYS A 249 24.08 1.57 9.32
C CYS A 249 23.05 1.16 10.39
N TYR A 250 22.78 -0.13 10.57
CA TYR A 250 21.85 -0.61 11.59
C TYR A 250 22.37 -0.40 13.01
N ALA A 251 23.69 -0.51 13.24
CA ALA A 251 24.29 -0.19 14.53
C ALA A 251 24.12 1.30 14.87
N GLU A 252 24.34 2.19 13.89
CA GLU A 252 24.06 3.62 14.03
C GLU A 252 22.58 3.90 14.30
N LEU A 253 21.65 3.24 13.60
CA LEU A 253 20.21 3.39 13.82
C LEU A 253 19.81 3.01 15.27
N ILE A 254 20.38 1.92 15.81
CA ILE A 254 20.15 1.51 17.20
C ILE A 254 20.75 2.53 18.17
N ASP A 255 21.94 3.06 17.91
CA ASP A 255 22.50 4.11 18.77
C ASP A 255 21.63 5.37 18.75
N TRP A 256 21.10 5.74 17.59
CA TRP A 256 20.19 6.87 17.42
C TRP A 256 18.89 6.74 18.20
N SER A 257 18.40 5.51 18.38
CA SER A 257 17.19 5.22 19.18
C SER A 257 17.29 5.66 20.65
N LYS A 258 18.51 5.93 21.14
CA LYS A 258 18.75 6.45 22.50
C LYS A 258 18.33 7.92 22.65
N VAL A 259 18.28 8.66 21.55
CA VAL A 259 18.03 10.11 21.55
C VAL A 259 16.86 10.53 20.65
N GLN A 260 16.35 9.61 19.83
CA GLN A 260 15.24 9.84 18.92
C GLN A 260 14.25 8.68 18.96
N GLU A 261 12.96 8.98 18.81
CA GLU A 261 11.94 7.94 18.67
C GLU A 261 12.07 7.24 17.32
N ILE A 262 12.17 5.91 17.36
CA ILE A 262 12.28 5.04 16.20
C ILE A 262 11.21 3.96 16.32
N GLU A 263 10.57 3.63 15.21
CA GLU A 263 9.57 2.55 15.19
C GLU A 263 10.18 1.25 15.72
N LEU A 264 9.47 0.59 16.65
CA LEU A 264 9.92 -0.64 17.29
C LEU A 264 10.24 -1.74 16.28
N GLU A 265 9.53 -1.77 15.15
CA GLU A 265 9.76 -2.76 14.10
C GLU A 265 11.09 -2.55 13.38
N TYR A 266 11.53 -1.30 13.18
CA TYR A 266 12.85 -1.00 12.63
C TYR A 266 13.95 -1.45 13.58
N LEU A 267 13.78 -1.22 14.88
CA LEU A 267 14.74 -1.66 15.90
C LEU A 267 14.81 -3.18 16.00
N ASN A 268 13.66 -3.85 15.98
CA ASN A 268 13.60 -5.31 16.00
C ASN A 268 14.28 -5.90 14.75
N HIS A 269 14.06 -5.30 13.58
CA HIS A 269 14.73 -5.74 12.35
C HIS A 269 16.25 -5.53 12.44
N ALA A 270 16.70 -4.32 12.78
CA ALA A 270 18.11 -3.98 12.94
C ALA A 270 18.83 -4.93 13.92
N GLN A 271 18.24 -5.19 15.10
CA GLN A 271 18.79 -6.11 16.09
C GLN A 271 18.85 -7.56 15.59
N THR A 272 17.87 -7.99 14.81
CA THR A 272 17.84 -9.34 14.23
C THR A 272 18.93 -9.48 13.16
N TYR A 273 19.03 -8.49 12.27
CA TYR A 273 20.03 -8.45 11.21
C TYR A 273 21.47 -8.46 11.77
N LEU A 274 21.75 -7.66 12.81
CA LEU A 274 23.07 -7.62 13.43
C LEU A 274 23.48 -8.94 14.11
N LYS A 275 22.53 -9.76 14.55
CA LYS A 275 22.81 -11.10 15.08
C LYS A 275 23.13 -12.09 13.95
N ASN A 276 22.33 -12.08 12.87
CA ASN A 276 22.40 -13.07 11.79
C ASN A 276 22.38 -12.41 10.38
N PRO A 277 23.44 -11.71 9.95
CA PRO A 277 23.43 -10.88 8.73
C PRO A 277 23.30 -11.66 7.41
N LYS A 278 23.49 -12.99 7.42
CA LYS A 278 23.43 -13.86 6.23
C LYS A 278 22.11 -14.64 6.09
N GLU A 279 21.29 -14.70 7.14
CA GLU A 279 20.01 -15.42 7.13
C GLU A 279 18.82 -14.50 6.82
N VAL A 280 19.02 -13.19 6.95
CA VAL A 280 18.03 -12.19 6.58
C VAL A 280 18.28 -11.82 5.12
N ILE A 281 17.78 -12.66 4.21
CA ILE A 281 17.48 -12.21 2.85
C ILE A 281 15.97 -12.06 2.85
N SER A 282 15.48 -10.84 3.03
CA SER A 282 14.06 -10.59 2.86
C SER A 282 13.69 -10.97 1.45
N ASP A 283 12.70 -11.86 1.29
CA ASP A 283 12.08 -12.14 0.00
C ASP A 283 11.96 -10.82 -0.77
N LYS A 284 12.48 -10.76 -2.00
CA LYS A 284 12.18 -9.65 -2.91
C LYS A 284 10.66 -9.58 -3.02
N PHE A 285 10.06 -8.65 -2.27
CA PHE A 285 8.63 -8.37 -2.28
C PHE A 285 8.24 -7.71 -3.61
#